data_AF-A0A1M6TRY1-F1
#
_entry.id   AF-A0A1M6TRY1-F1
#
_cell.length_a   1.000
_cell.length_b   1.000
_cell.length_c   1.000
_cell.angle_alpha   90.00
_cell.angle_beta   90.00
_cell.angle_gamma   90.00
#
_symmetry.space_group_name_H-M   'P 1'
#
loop_
_entity.id
_entity.type
_entity.pdbx_description
1 polymer ?
#
loop_
_entity_poly.entity_id
_entity_poly.type
_entity_poly.pdbx_seq_one_letter_code
_entity_poly.pdbx_strand_id
1 'polypeptide(L)'
;MSDVVVKIALIASIVLMGYNISEFSASFKTVSDKIGEFLNIAKENSASDSVLRLTNILSSCLLSIGYVVLVYFSDIVFWIVALVVVKLLLTLFVSDKFLIQVLRDGCLSKKGYLVLKFDALFNAVMGFAFAVILVL
;
A
#
# COMPACT_ATOMS: atom_id res chain seq x y z
N MET A 1 -4.98 14.16 23.78
CA MET A 1 -4.88 14.47 22.33
C MET A 1 -6.24 14.86 21.77
N SER A 2 -6.30 15.59 20.65
CA SER A 2 -7.57 16.06 20.08
C SER A 2 -8.39 14.89 19.51
N ASP A 3 -9.65 14.77 19.94
CA ASP A 3 -10.68 13.85 19.41
C ASP A 3 -10.75 13.83 17.86
N VAL A 4 -10.38 14.95 17.23
CA VAL A 4 -10.29 15.08 15.77
C VAL A 4 -9.23 14.17 15.14
N VAL A 5 -8.06 14.01 15.78
CA VAL A 5 -6.95 13.20 15.24
C VAL A 5 -7.32 11.72 15.23
N VAL A 6 -7.92 11.24 16.31
CA VAL A 6 -8.40 9.85 16.43
C VAL A 6 -9.46 9.56 15.38
N LYS A 7 -10.40 10.48 15.15
CA LYS A 7 -11.43 10.34 14.10
C LYS A 7 -10.84 10.28 12.70
N ILE A 8 -9.83 11.11 12.40
CA ILE A 8 -9.13 11.08 11.11
C ILE A 8 -8.37 9.76 10.94
N ALA A 9 -7.66 9.30 11.97
CA ALA A 9 -6.92 8.04 11.96
C ALA A 9 -7.85 6.83 11.77
N LEU A 10 -9.05 6.88 12.37
CA LEU A 10 -10.07 5.86 12.21
C LEU A 10 -10.62 5.81 10.79
N ILE A 11 -10.99 6.96 10.21
CA ILE A 11 -11.43 7.04 8.81
C ILE A 11 -10.33 6.53 7.88
N ALA A 12 -9.08 6.97 8.08
CA ALA A 12 -7.94 6.53 7.29
C ALA A 12 -7.75 5.01 7.37
N SER A 13 -7.89 4.41 8.57
CA SER A 13 -7.77 2.97 8.78
C SER A 13 -8.89 2.17 8.11
N ILE A 14 -10.13 2.67 8.14
CA ILE A 14 -11.27 2.06 7.44
C ILE A 14 -11.09 2.14 5.92
N VAL A 15 -10.67 3.29 5.39
CA VAL A 15 -10.40 3.47 3.96
C VAL A 15 -9.27 2.53 3.52
N LEU A 16 -8.19 2.47 4.29
CA LEU A 16 -7.07 1.57 4.04
C LEU A 16 -7.51 0.11 4.06
N MET A 17 -8.34 -0.29 5.03
CA MET A 17 -8.91 -1.64 5.08
C MET A 17 -9.76 -1.93 3.84
N GLY A 18 -10.73 -1.07 3.52
CA GLY A 18 -11.64 -1.26 2.39
C GLY A 18 -10.92 -1.34 1.05
N TYR A 19 -9.93 -0.48 0.83
CA TYR A 19 -9.07 -0.51 -0.36
C TYR A 19 -8.34 -1.85 -0.48
N ASN A 20 -7.66 -2.28 0.59
CA ASN A 20 -6.88 -3.51 0.59
C ASN A 20 -7.74 -4.78 0.47
N ILE A 21 -8.96 -4.80 1.02
CA ILE A 21 -9.92 -5.91 0.80
C ILE A 21 -10.35 -5.97 -0.66
N SER A 22 -10.57 -4.83 -1.30
CA SER A 22 -10.90 -4.75 -2.72
C SER A 22 -9.76 -5.29 -3.58
N GLU A 23 -8.51 -4.91 -3.29
CA GLU A 23 -7.32 -5.43 -3.97
C GLU A 23 -7.12 -6.93 -3.74
N PHE A 24 -7.35 -7.42 -2.52
CA PHE A 24 -7.32 -8.85 -2.24
C PHE A 24 -8.41 -9.61 -3.01
N SER A 25 -9.57 -9.02 -3.20
CA SER A 25 -10.67 -9.65 -3.95
C SER A 25 -10.47 -9.62 -5.46
N ALA A 26 -9.52 -8.80 -5.95
CA ALA A 26 -9.27 -8.65 -7.37
C ALA A 26 -8.73 -9.96 -8.00
N SER A 27 -9.32 -10.32 -9.14
CA SER A 27 -8.87 -11.49 -9.91
C SER A 27 -7.52 -11.24 -10.57
N PHE A 28 -6.76 -12.30 -10.83
CA PHE A 28 -5.48 -12.20 -11.55
C PHE A 28 -5.64 -11.46 -12.89
N LYS A 29 -6.73 -11.74 -13.61
CA LYS A 29 -7.05 -11.10 -14.89
C LYS A 29 -7.20 -9.59 -14.71
N THR A 30 -8.02 -9.16 -13.75
CA THR A 30 -8.24 -7.74 -13.46
C THR A 30 -6.95 -7.00 -13.10
N VAL A 31 -6.08 -7.61 -12.29
CA VAL A 31 -4.79 -7.01 -11.89
C VAL A 31 -3.84 -6.97 -13.09
N SER A 32 -3.79 -8.03 -13.89
CA SER A 32 -2.97 -8.09 -15.10
C SER A 32 -3.39 -7.05 -16.13
N ASP A 33 -4.71 -6.86 -16.33
CA ASP A 33 -5.24 -5.87 -17.27
C ASP A 33 -4.86 -4.45 -16.85
N LYS A 34 -4.99 -4.12 -15.55
CA LYS A 34 -4.55 -2.83 -14.99
C LYS A 34 -3.05 -2.58 -15.17
N ILE A 35 -2.22 -3.62 -15.02
CA ILE A 35 -0.78 -3.51 -15.24
C ILE A 35 -0.47 -3.28 -16.73
N GLY A 36 -1.18 -3.96 -17.63
CA GLY A 36 -1.07 -3.74 -19.07
C GLY A 36 -1.44 -2.30 -19.44
N GLU A 37 -2.53 -1.78 -18.87
CA GLU A 37 -2.95 -0.38 -19.05
C GLU A 37 -1.89 0.60 -18.52
N PHE A 38 -1.35 0.36 -17.33
CA PHE A 38 -0.25 1.16 -16.76
C PHE A 38 0.98 1.19 -17.68
N LEU A 39 1.40 0.03 -18.21
CA LEU A 39 2.52 -0.06 -19.14
C LEU A 39 2.24 0.66 -20.46
N ASN A 40 1.01 0.60 -20.96
CA ASN A 40 0.61 1.33 -22.15
C ASN A 40 0.67 2.85 -21.93
N ILE A 41 0.13 3.35 -20.82
CA ILE A 41 0.19 4.78 -20.46
C ILE A 41 1.64 5.23 -20.28
N ALA A 42 2.48 4.42 -19.63
CA ALA A 42 3.91 4.70 -19.49
C ALA A 42 4.60 4.85 -20.84
N LYS A 43 4.28 3.95 -21.79
CA LYS A 43 4.81 3.97 -23.15
C LYS A 43 4.31 5.17 -23.95
N GLU A 44 3.02 5.51 -23.85
CA GLU A 44 2.43 6.68 -24.51
C GLU A 44 3.09 7.98 -24.04
N ASN A 45 3.38 8.09 -22.74
CA ASN A 45 4.02 9.27 -22.17
C ASN A 45 5.55 9.28 -22.30
N SER A 46 6.14 8.29 -22.98
CA SER A 46 7.61 8.14 -23.09
C SER A 46 8.32 8.18 -21.73
N ALA A 47 7.65 7.71 -20.68
CA ALA A 47 8.16 7.78 -19.31
C ALA A 47 9.32 6.81 -19.15
N SER A 48 10.45 7.27 -18.62
CA SER A 48 11.57 6.39 -18.31
C SER A 48 11.25 5.53 -17.09
N ASP A 49 11.78 4.31 -17.08
CA ASP A 49 11.68 3.39 -15.93
C ASP A 49 12.12 4.04 -14.62
N SER A 50 13.14 4.90 -14.67
CA SER A 50 13.63 5.68 -13.52
C SER A 50 12.58 6.65 -12.97
N VAL A 51 11.82 7.32 -13.84
CA VAL A 51 10.76 8.26 -13.43
C VAL A 51 9.57 7.51 -12.84
N LEU A 52 9.18 6.38 -13.44
CA LEU A 52 8.09 5.54 -12.92
C LEU A 52 8.42 4.99 -11.52
N ARG A 53 9.65 4.49 -11.34
CA ARG A 53 10.13 4.00 -10.04
C ARG A 53 10.22 5.10 -9.00
N LEU A 54 10.79 6.26 -9.35
CA LEU A 54 10.88 7.39 -8.43
C LEU A 54 9.48 7.85 -7.98
N THR A 55 8.54 7.97 -8.92
CA THR A 55 7.17 8.39 -8.63
C THR A 55 6.48 7.40 -7.71
N ASN A 56 6.58 6.09 -8.00
CA ASN A 56 5.99 5.05 -7.16
C ASN A 56 6.56 5.06 -5.73
N ILE A 57 7.89 5.18 -5.59
CA ILE A 57 8.54 5.26 -4.27
C ILE A 57 8.11 6.54 -3.55
N LEU A 58 8.11 7.68 -4.22
CA LEU A 58 7.78 8.97 -3.61
C LEU A 58 6.34 8.99 -3.10
N SER A 59 5.38 8.59 -3.94
CA SER A 59 3.96 8.50 -3.56
C SER A 59 3.74 7.51 -2.42
N SER A 60 4.36 6.33 -2.49
CA SER A 60 4.22 5.32 -1.45
C SER A 60 4.85 5.74 -0.12
N CYS A 61 6.00 6.41 -0.16
CA CYS A 61 6.66 6.99 1.01
C CYS A 61 5.82 8.10 1.66
N LEU A 62 5.28 9.02 0.86
CA LEU A 62 4.42 10.10 1.35
C LEU A 62 3.18 9.54 2.06
N LEU A 63 2.49 8.58 1.46
CA LEU A 63 1.34 7.90 2.06
C LEU A 63 1.71 7.14 3.35
N SER A 64 2.84 6.42 3.32
CA SER A 64 3.34 5.66 4.48
C SER A 64 3.69 6.58 5.65
N ILE A 65 4.39 7.69 5.40
CA ILE A 65 4.75 8.68 6.42
C ILE A 65 3.48 9.31 6.98
N GLY A 66 2.53 9.71 6.13
CA GLY A 66 1.25 10.27 6.56
C GLY A 66 0.49 9.32 7.49
N TYR A 67 0.44 8.03 7.16
CA TYR A 67 -0.20 7.03 8.02
C TYR A 67 0.54 6.83 9.35
N VAL A 68 1.87 6.72 9.34
CA VAL A 68 2.68 6.59 10.57
C VAL A 68 2.49 7.79 11.48
N VAL A 69 2.45 9.00 10.93
CA VAL A 69 2.20 10.23 11.69
C VAL A 69 0.83 10.17 12.37
N LEU A 70 -0.22 9.76 11.65
CA LEU A 70 -1.56 9.60 12.23
C LEU A 70 -1.59 8.56 13.35
N VAL A 71 -0.96 7.40 13.15
CA VAL A 71 -0.89 6.34 14.16
C VAL A 71 -0.10 6.80 15.40
N TYR A 72 1.03 7.49 15.20
CA TYR A 72 1.85 8.03 16.29
C TYR A 72 1.09 9.06 17.13
N PHE A 73 0.32 9.94 16.50
CA PHE A 73 -0.50 10.93 17.20
C PHE A 73 -1.84 10.36 17.73
N SER A 74 -2.10 9.06 17.57
CA SER A 74 -3.30 8.39 18.10
C SER A 74 -3.10 7.78 19.50
N ASP A 75 -2.01 8.10 20.19
CA ASP A 75 -1.69 7.61 21.55
C ASP A 75 -1.58 6.07 21.67
N ILE A 76 -1.35 5.40 20.55
CA ILE A 76 -1.13 3.95 20.50
C ILE A 76 0.27 3.62 21.03
N VAL A 77 0.41 2.46 21.70
CA VAL A 77 1.68 1.96 22.25
C VAL A 77 2.81 2.02 21.20
N PHE A 78 3.93 2.64 21.56
CA PHE A 78 5.06 2.91 20.66
C PHE A 78 5.57 1.68 19.88
N TRP A 79 5.52 0.48 20.47
CA TRP A 79 5.89 -0.77 19.78
C TRP A 79 5.01 -1.09 18.58
N ILE A 80 3.73 -0.71 18.61
CA ILE A 80 2.80 -0.89 17.48
C ILE A 80 3.16 0.08 16.35
N VAL A 81 3.56 1.31 16.68
CA VAL A 81 4.08 2.27 15.69
C VAL A 81 5.32 1.71 15.00
N ALA A 82 6.25 1.13 15.75
CA ALA A 82 7.44 0.50 15.20
C ALA A 82 7.10 -0.68 14.25
N LEU A 83 6.12 -1.52 14.62
CA LEU A 83 5.64 -2.61 13.75
C LEU A 83 5.03 -2.08 12.44
N VAL A 84 4.26 -0.99 12.48
CA VAL A 84 3.70 -0.35 11.28
C VAL A 84 4.81 0.15 10.38
N VAL A 85 5.81 0.84 10.93
CA VAL A 85 6.95 1.35 10.15
C VAL A 85 7.68 0.21 9.46
N VAL A 86 8.01 -0.86 10.19
CA VAL A 86 8.67 -2.04 9.61
C VAL A 86 7.82 -2.66 8.51
N LYS A 87 6.50 -2.80 8.71
CA LYS A 87 5.62 -3.36 7.70
C LYS A 87 5.56 -2.50 6.44
N LEU A 88 5.45 -1.18 6.58
CA LEU A 88 5.41 -0.25 5.45
C LEU A 88 6.73 -0.26 4.67
N LEU A 89 7.87 -0.37 5.35
CA LEU A 89 9.17 -0.57 4.69
C LEU A 89 9.20 -1.86 3.86
N LEU A 90 8.64 -2.96 4.39
CA LEU A 90 8.52 -4.20 3.63
C LEU A 90 7.60 -4.05 2.42
N THR A 91 6.45 -3.38 2.57
CA THR A 91 5.53 -3.09 1.46
C THR A 91 6.19 -2.23 0.38
N LEU A 92 6.94 -1.20 0.76
CA LEU A 92 7.72 -0.37 -0.16
C LEU A 92 8.75 -1.19 -0.95
N PHE A 93 9.49 -2.07 -0.25
CA PHE A 93 10.49 -2.92 -0.87
C PHE A 93 9.88 -3.94 -1.84
N VAL A 94 8.76 -4.54 -1.46
CA VAL A 94 8.00 -5.46 -2.32
C VAL A 94 7.44 -4.72 -3.54
N SER A 95 6.91 -3.51 -3.35
CA SER A 95 6.37 -2.66 -4.42
C SER A 95 7.44 -2.27 -5.44
N ASP A 96 8.63 -1.84 -5.02
CA ASP A 96 9.72 -1.51 -5.97
C ASP A 96 10.20 -2.76 -6.72
N LYS A 97 10.39 -3.89 -6.02
CA LYS A 97 10.75 -5.16 -6.68
C LYS A 97 9.71 -5.60 -7.69
N PHE A 98 8.44 -5.45 -7.35
CA PHE A 98 7.33 -5.78 -8.22
C PHE A 98 7.31 -4.90 -9.46
N LEU A 99 7.49 -3.59 -9.30
CA LEU A 99 7.55 -2.64 -10.42
C LEU A 99 8.73 -2.94 -11.34
N ILE A 100 9.91 -3.23 -10.80
CA ILE A 100 11.07 -3.67 -11.62
C ILE A 100 10.73 -4.92 -12.42
N GLN A 101 10.10 -5.92 -11.79
CA GLN A 101 9.71 -7.14 -12.47
C GLN A 101 8.73 -6.87 -13.62
N VAL A 102 7.71 -6.05 -13.36
CA VAL A 102 6.69 -5.69 -14.36
C VAL A 102 7.29 -4.90 -15.52
N LEU A 103 8.20 -3.96 -15.25
CA LEU A 103 8.89 -3.19 -16.30
C LEU A 103 9.82 -4.08 -17.14
N ARG A 104 10.48 -5.06 -16.53
CA ARG A 104 11.39 -5.99 -17.22
C ARG A 104 10.68 -7.05 -18.04
N ASP A 105 9.69 -7.70 -17.44
CA ASP A 105 9.01 -8.87 -18.03
C ASP A 105 7.77 -8.44 -18.86
N GLY A 106 7.34 -7.18 -18.74
CA GLY A 106 6.18 -6.62 -19.43
C GLY A 106 4.83 -7.23 -19.01
N CYS A 107 4.82 -8.09 -17.98
CA CYS A 107 3.62 -8.82 -17.56
C CYS A 107 3.65 -9.19 -16.08
N LEU A 108 2.47 -9.54 -15.56
CA LEU A 108 2.30 -9.98 -14.18
C LEU A 108 2.67 -11.47 -14.02
N SER A 109 3.65 -11.77 -13.18
CA SER A 109 3.91 -13.15 -12.77
C SER A 109 2.87 -13.64 -11.75
N LYS A 110 2.46 -14.91 -11.83
CA LYS A 110 1.59 -15.55 -10.83
C LYS A 110 2.14 -15.47 -9.41
N LYS A 111 3.47 -15.54 -9.25
CA LYS A 111 4.13 -15.39 -7.94
C LYS A 111 3.99 -13.95 -7.42
N GLY A 112 4.22 -12.96 -8.29
CA GLY A 112 4.03 -11.54 -7.95
C GLY A 112 2.58 -11.22 -7.56
N TYR A 113 1.61 -11.79 -8.28
CA TYR A 113 0.19 -11.68 -7.91
C TYR A 113 -0.13 -12.23 -6.52
N LEU A 114 0.40 -13.41 -6.16
CA LEU A 114 0.18 -13.96 -4.82
C LEU A 114 0.80 -13.07 -3.74
N VAL A 115 2.01 -12.55 -3.97
CA VAL A 115 2.68 -11.64 -3.04
C VAL A 115 1.83 -10.37 -2.83
N LEU A 116 1.32 -9.75 -3.90
CA LEU A 116 0.42 -8.60 -3.79
C LEU A 116 -0.86 -8.94 -3.02
N LYS A 117 -1.45 -10.11 -3.26
CA LYS A 117 -2.64 -10.57 -2.53
C LYS A 117 -2.38 -10.70 -1.03
N PHE A 118 -1.29 -11.34 -0.64
CA PHE A 118 -0.97 -11.51 0.77
C PHE A 118 -0.60 -10.18 1.43
N ASP A 119 0.07 -9.28 0.70
CA ASP A 119 0.34 -7.93 1.19
C ASP A 119 -0.95 -7.15 1.43
N ALA A 120 -1.86 -7.15 0.46
CA ALA A 120 -3.17 -6.52 0.58
C ALA A 120 -3.99 -7.12 1.74
N LEU A 121 -4.04 -8.44 1.88
CA LEU A 121 -4.73 -9.08 3.01
C LEU A 121 -4.14 -8.63 4.36
N PHE A 122 -2.80 -8.61 4.47
CA PHE A 122 -2.15 -8.19 5.70
C PHE A 122 -2.42 -6.72 6.02
N ASN A 123 -2.37 -5.84 5.03
CA ASN A 123 -2.67 -4.42 5.19
C ASN A 123 -4.14 -4.20 5.58
N ALA A 124 -5.07 -5.00 5.03
CA ALA A 124 -6.47 -4.98 5.43
C ALA A 124 -6.67 -5.38 6.90
N VAL A 125 -6.04 -6.47 7.34
CA VAL A 125 -6.09 -6.93 8.72
C VAL A 125 -5.47 -5.90 9.67
N MET A 126 -4.37 -5.26 9.28
CA MET A 126 -3.75 -4.17 10.03
C MET A 126 -4.71 -2.98 10.15
N GLY A 127 -5.29 -2.50 9.04
CA GLY A 127 -6.26 -1.40 9.05
C GLY A 127 -7.47 -1.70 9.95
N PHE A 128 -7.97 -2.94 9.92
CA PHE A 128 -9.04 -3.37 10.82
C PHE A 128 -8.59 -3.38 12.29
N ALA A 129 -7.43 -3.96 12.60
CA ALA A 129 -6.89 -4.02 13.94
C ALA A 129 -6.68 -2.61 14.52
N PHE A 130 -6.17 -1.67 13.72
CA PHE A 130 -6.05 -0.26 14.10
C PHE A 130 -7.39 0.39 14.38
N ALA A 131 -8.38 0.20 13.49
CA ALA A 131 -9.71 0.74 13.71
C ALA A 131 -10.33 0.22 15.02
N VAL A 132 -10.15 -1.07 15.33
CA VAL A 132 -10.62 -1.67 16.60
C VAL A 132 -9.90 -1.09 17.81
N ILE A 133 -8.57 -0.95 17.76
CA ILE A 133 -7.76 -0.36 18.85
C ILE A 133 -8.14 1.11 19.09
N LEU A 134 -8.47 1.87 18.04
CA LEU A 134 -8.86 3.28 18.17
C LEU A 134 -10.26 3.49 18.76
N VAL A 135 -11.11 2.47 18.74
CA VAL A 135 -12.49 2.52 19.28
C VAL A 135 -12.59 1.96 20.69
N LEU A 136 -11.70 1.03 21.06
CA LEU A 136 -11.60 0.43 22.39
C LEU A 136 -10.88 1.34 23.38
#